data_AF-A0A354DLB5-F1
#
_entry.id   AF-A0A354DLB5-F1
#
_cell.length_a   1.000
_cell.length_b   1.000
_cell.length_c   1.000
_cell.angle_alpha   90.00
_cell.angle_beta   90.00
_cell.angle_gamma   90.00
#
_symmetry.space_group_name_H-M   'P 1'
#
loop_
_entity.id
_entity.type
_entity.pdbx_description
1 polymer ?
#
loop_
_entity_poly.entity_id
_entity_poly.type
_entity_poly.pdbx_seq_one_letter_code
_entity_poly.pdbx_strand_id
1 'polypeptide(L)'
;MTEAQAMRNWLETEGVPGNRILTEDQSTSTYENIKYSKAIMEREGFKTAIIVSNDFHLYRALLMAKDFGITASAASAPTLDYLKSYYYSRELLSVIKYIVMGS
;
A
#
# COMPACT_ATOMS: atom_id res chain seq x y z
N MET A 1 2.53 18.52 4.38
CA MET A 1 2.71 17.38 3.46
C MET A 1 2.07 16.17 4.10
N THR A 2 1.12 15.52 3.43
CA THR A 2 0.47 14.30 3.94
C THR A 2 1.35 13.08 3.67
N GLU A 3 1.14 11.98 4.43
CA GLU A 3 1.86 10.72 4.19
C GLU A 3 1.61 10.19 2.77
N ALA A 4 0.38 10.30 2.27
CA ALA A 4 0.01 9.92 0.90
C ALA A 4 0.80 10.72 -0.16
N GLN A 5 0.97 12.03 0.03
CA GLN A 5 1.75 12.86 -0.89
C GLN A 5 3.26 12.53 -0.81
N ALA A 6 3.78 12.30 0.39
CA ALA A 6 5.17 11.88 0.57
C ALA A 6 5.46 10.54 -0.14
N MET A 7 4.55 9.57 0.02
CA MET A 7 4.66 8.26 -0.63
C MET A 7 4.53 8.35 -2.15
N ARG A 8 3.60 9.17 -2.66
CA ARG A 8 3.46 9.43 -4.09
C ARG A 8 4.76 9.98 -4.69
N ASN A 9 5.30 11.05 -4.10
CA ASN A 9 6.53 11.68 -4.59
C ASN A 9 7.68 10.68 -4.61
N TRP A 10 7.77 9.84 -3.58
CA TRP A 10 8.79 8.81 -3.51
C TRP A 10 8.62 7.73 -4.59
N LEU A 11 7.41 7.21 -4.80
CA LEU A 11 7.12 6.24 -5.87
C LEU A 11 7.42 6.82 -7.27
N GLU A 12 7.08 8.08 -7.51
CA GLU A 12 7.40 8.77 -8.76
C GLU A 12 8.93 8.92 -8.95
N THR A 13 9.67 9.23 -7.86
CA THR A 13 11.14 9.29 -7.87
C THR A 13 11.77 7.94 -8.23
N GLU A 14 11.14 6.85 -7.79
CA GLU A 14 11.57 5.47 -8.07
C GLU A 14 11.10 4.94 -9.43
N GLY A 15 10.46 5.80 -10.24
CA GLY A 15 10.10 5.51 -11.63
C GLY A 15 8.73 4.87 -11.83
N VAL A 16 7.86 4.84 -10.80
CA VAL A 16 6.46 4.43 -10.98
C VAL A 16 5.72 5.54 -11.74
N PRO A 17 5.07 5.24 -12.87
CA PRO A 17 4.29 6.23 -13.60
C PRO A 17 3.17 6.83 -12.73
N GLY A 18 3.10 8.15 -12.63
CA GLY A 18 2.14 8.84 -11.75
C GLY A 18 0.67 8.55 -12.07
N ASN A 19 0.34 8.18 -13.31
CA ASN A 19 -1.00 7.74 -13.71
C ASN A 19 -1.41 6.36 -13.14
N ARG A 20 -0.46 5.64 -12.54
CA ARG A 20 -0.69 4.36 -11.84
C ARG A 20 -0.71 4.53 -10.32
N ILE A 21 -0.55 5.77 -9.83
CA ILE A 21 -0.57 6.09 -8.41
C ILE A 21 -1.87 6.82 -8.11
N LEU A 22 -2.72 6.17 -7.33
CA LEU A 22 -3.94 6.76 -6.79
C LEU A 22 -3.69 7.06 -5.31
N THR A 23 -3.90 8.31 -4.92
CA THR A 23 -3.70 8.76 -3.54
C THR A 23 -5.03 8.95 -2.84
N GLU A 24 -5.05 8.55 -1.57
CA GLU A 24 -6.13 8.80 -0.62
C GLU A 24 -5.51 9.59 0.54
N ASP A 25 -6.04 10.78 0.84
CA ASP A 25 -5.43 11.73 1.78
C ASP A 25 -6.39 12.23 2.90
N GLN A 26 -7.55 11.59 3.02
CA GLN A 26 -8.61 11.92 3.98
C GLN A 26 -8.58 11.03 5.22
N SER A 27 -7.96 9.85 5.17
CA SER A 27 -7.93 8.93 6.29
C SER A 27 -7.03 9.40 7.45
N THR A 28 -7.52 9.18 8.66
CA THR A 28 -6.80 9.38 9.93
C THR A 28 -6.54 8.08 10.67
N SER A 29 -7.07 6.96 10.15
CA SER A 29 -6.93 5.62 10.73
C SER A 29 -6.77 4.55 9.66
N THR A 30 -6.26 3.37 10.05
CA THR A 30 -6.16 2.19 9.16
C THR A 30 -7.52 1.73 8.65
N TYR A 31 -8.58 1.87 9.47
CA TYR A 31 -9.94 1.53 9.07
C TYR A 31 -10.46 2.46 7.97
N GLU A 32 -10.27 3.77 8.13
CA GLU A 32 -10.62 4.76 7.11
C GLU A 32 -9.81 4.58 5.83
N ASN A 33 -8.51 4.29 5.94
CA ASN A 33 -7.66 3.96 4.79
C ASN A 33 -8.28 2.84 3.95
N ILE A 34 -8.68 1.72 4.59
CA ILE A 34 -9.26 0.58 3.88
C ILE A 34 -10.63 0.93 3.29
N LYS A 35 -11.47 1.65 4.05
CA LYS A 35 -12.79 2.10 3.59
C LYS A 35 -12.71 3.03 2.37
N TYR A 36 -11.82 4.01 2.39
CA TYR A 36 -11.66 4.96 1.29
C TYR A 36 -10.92 4.33 0.11
N SER A 37 -9.95 3.45 0.37
CA SER A 37 -9.32 2.62 -0.66
C SER A 37 -10.34 1.73 -1.36
N LYS A 38 -11.32 1.16 -0.64
CA LYS A 38 -12.42 0.37 -1.23
C LYS A 38 -13.22 1.19 -2.25
N ALA A 39 -13.56 2.43 -1.91
CA ALA A 39 -14.29 3.31 -2.82
C ALA A 39 -13.50 3.60 -4.11
N ILE A 40 -12.18 3.79 -3.98
CA ILE A 40 -11.28 3.92 -5.13
C ILE A 40 -11.28 2.62 -5.95
N MET A 41 -11.12 1.46 -5.30
CA MET A 41 -11.14 0.17 -5.98
C MET A 41 -12.43 -0.07 -6.76
N GLU A 42 -13.58 0.30 -6.21
CA GLU A 42 -14.87 0.16 -6.89
C GLU A 42 -14.97 1.07 -8.12
N ARG A 43 -14.50 2.31 -8.02
CA ARG A 43 -14.47 3.26 -9.14
C ARG A 43 -13.58 2.78 -10.28
N GLU A 44 -12.44 2.20 -9.96
CA GLU A 44 -11.47 1.70 -10.95
C GLU A 44 -11.74 0.24 -11.38
N GLY A 45 -12.72 -0.43 -10.78
CA GLY A 45 -13.05 -1.84 -11.08
C GLY A 45 -12.06 -2.88 -10.54
N PHE A 46 -11.24 -2.52 -9.54
CA PHE A 46 -10.29 -3.43 -8.90
C PHE A 46 -10.98 -4.43 -7.97
N LYS A 47 -10.57 -5.70 -8.05
CA LYS A 47 -11.19 -6.80 -7.29
C LYS A 47 -10.33 -7.34 -6.15
N THR A 48 -9.02 -7.23 -6.28
CA THR A 48 -8.04 -7.77 -5.34
C THR A 48 -7.05 -6.69 -4.96
N ALA A 49 -6.49 -6.78 -3.75
CA ALA A 49 -5.47 -5.85 -3.27
C ALA A 49 -4.30 -6.60 -2.63
N ILE A 50 -3.12 -5.99 -2.66
CA ILE A 50 -2.00 -6.36 -1.80
C ILE A 50 -1.80 -5.20 -0.84
N ILE A 51 -1.96 -5.47 0.46
CA ILE A 51 -1.71 -4.50 1.51
C ILE A 51 -0.25 -4.63 1.91
N VAL A 52 0.45 -3.50 1.93
CA VAL A 52 1.83 -3.44 2.41
C VAL A 52 1.92 -2.50 3.59
N SER A 53 2.43 -3.01 4.71
CA SER A 53 2.64 -2.26 5.96
C SER A 53 3.61 -3.03 6.86
N ASN A 54 3.79 -2.60 8.10
CA ASN A 54 4.57 -3.32 9.11
C ASN A 54 3.78 -4.52 9.69
N ASP A 55 4.49 -5.54 10.18
CA ASP A 55 3.91 -6.85 10.58
C ASP A 55 2.70 -6.74 11.52
N PHE A 56 2.77 -5.87 12.53
CA PHE A 56 1.67 -5.67 13.49
C PHE A 56 0.40 -5.09 12.84
N HIS A 57 0.57 -4.23 11.83
CA HIS A 57 -0.53 -3.54 11.16
C HIS A 57 -1.17 -4.41 10.07
N LEU A 58 -0.42 -5.34 9.47
CA LEU A 58 -0.90 -6.18 8.39
C LEU A 58 -2.01 -7.13 8.84
N TYR A 59 -1.89 -7.74 10.02
CA TYR A 59 -2.94 -8.62 10.54
C TYR A 59 -4.27 -7.88 10.70
N ARG A 60 -4.24 -6.70 11.33
CA ARG A 60 -5.43 -5.85 11.50
C ARG A 60 -5.97 -5.36 10.15
N ALA A 61 -5.09 -4.97 9.23
CA ALA A 61 -5.49 -4.50 7.92
C ALA A 61 -6.16 -5.59 7.07
N LEU A 62 -5.68 -6.85 7.14
CA LEU A 62 -6.33 -7.98 6.48
C LEU A 62 -7.72 -8.27 7.04
N LEU A 63 -7.90 -8.22 8.37
CA LEU A 63 -9.21 -8.39 8.98
C LEU A 63 -10.19 -7.31 8.52
N MET A 64 -9.76 -6.05 8.57
CA MET A 64 -10.57 -4.93 8.09
C MET A 64 -10.89 -5.05 6.59
N ALA A 65 -9.92 -5.43 5.76
CA ALA A 65 -10.14 -5.65 4.33
C ALA A 65 -11.20 -6.72 4.07
N LYS A 66 -11.18 -7.81 4.86
CA LYS A 66 -12.21 -8.85 4.81
C LYS A 66 -13.59 -8.31 5.21
N ASP A 67 -13.68 -7.47 6.24
CA ASP A 67 -14.95 -6.86 6.67
C ASP A 67 -15.54 -5.94 5.58
N PHE A 68 -14.69 -5.31 4.77
CA PHE A 68 -15.08 -4.50 3.61
C PHE A 68 -15.25 -5.30 2.31
N GLY A 69 -15.18 -6.63 2.36
CA GLY A 69 -15.34 -7.49 1.18
C GLY A 69 -14.21 -7.35 0.16
N ILE A 70 -13.02 -6.94 0.57
CA ILE A 70 -11.83 -6.87 -0.26
C ILE A 70 -11.09 -8.21 -0.17
N THR A 71 -10.86 -8.85 -1.31
CA THR A 71 -9.92 -9.96 -1.39
C THR A 71 -8.50 -9.42 -1.34
N ALA A 72 -7.96 -9.27 -0.12
CA ALA A 72 -6.63 -8.73 0.12
C ALA A 72 -5.64 -9.83 0.52
N SER A 73 -4.41 -9.72 0.02
CA SER A 73 -3.23 -10.41 0.55
C SER A 73 -2.31 -9.41 1.24
N ALA A 74 -1.46 -9.86 2.16
CA ALA A 74 -0.47 -8.99 2.80
C ALA A 74 0.92 -9.35 2.31
N ALA A 75 1.72 -8.32 2.00
CA ALA A 75 3.16 -8.47 1.90
C ALA A 75 3.76 -8.04 3.25
N SER A 76 4.17 -9.01 4.07
CA SER A 76 4.86 -8.74 5.34
C SER A 76 6.25 -8.19 5.09
N ALA A 77 6.51 -7.00 5.60
CA ALA A 77 7.85 -6.47 5.71
C ALA A 77 8.35 -6.74 7.15
N PRO A 78 9.18 -7.78 7.38
CA PRO A 78 9.56 -8.19 8.72
C PRO A 78 10.31 -7.08 9.45
N THR A 79 9.84 -6.71 10.63
CA THR A 79 10.39 -5.65 11.47
C THR A 79 11.66 -6.15 12.18
N LEU A 80 12.84 -5.57 11.89
CA LEU A 80 14.08 -5.72 12.68
C LEU A 80 14.80 -4.36 12.74
N ASP A 81 15.28 -4.01 13.95
CA ASP A 81 15.17 -2.69 14.58
C ASP A 81 16.08 -1.52 14.15
N TYR A 82 16.93 -1.57 13.12
CA TYR A 82 17.70 -0.35 12.76
C TYR A 82 18.26 -0.28 11.34
N LEU A 83 18.63 -1.42 10.75
CA LEU A 83 19.22 -1.49 9.41
C LEU A 83 18.20 -1.67 8.28
N LYS A 84 16.93 -1.93 8.62
CA LYS A 84 15.91 -2.34 7.65
C LYS A 84 15.19 -1.22 6.93
N SER A 85 15.10 0.03 7.39
CA SER A 85 14.34 1.06 6.64
C SER A 85 14.83 1.25 5.20
N TYR A 86 16.13 1.07 4.95
CA TYR A 86 16.73 1.11 3.62
C TYR A 86 16.44 -0.16 2.77
N TYR A 87 16.46 -1.35 3.39
CA TYR A 87 16.09 -2.60 2.72
C TYR A 87 14.56 -2.75 2.54
N TYR A 88 13.78 -2.16 3.44
CA TYR A 88 12.32 -2.08 3.48
C TYR A 88 11.80 -1.31 2.28
N SER A 89 12.36 -0.12 2.05
CA SER A 89 12.01 0.69 0.89
C SER A 89 12.42 -0.06 -0.39
N ARG A 90 13.58 -0.70 -0.44
CA ARG A 90 14.04 -1.49 -1.60
C ARG A 90 13.23 -2.75 -1.91
N GLU A 91 12.83 -3.55 -0.91
CA GLU A 91 12.02 -4.76 -1.13
C GLU A 91 10.59 -4.39 -1.49
N LEU A 92 10.02 -3.40 -0.80
CA LEU A 92 8.72 -2.84 -1.15
C LEU A 92 8.75 -2.32 -2.59
N LEU A 93 9.81 -1.62 -2.97
CA LEU A 93 10.01 -1.20 -4.36
C LEU A 93 10.14 -2.38 -5.29
N SER A 94 10.91 -3.41 -4.94
CA SER A 94 11.05 -4.55 -5.82
C SER A 94 9.70 -5.23 -6.07
N VAL A 95 8.84 -5.32 -5.06
CA VAL A 95 7.49 -5.90 -5.18
C VAL A 95 6.56 -4.97 -5.96
N ILE A 96 6.51 -3.68 -5.62
CA ILE A 96 5.69 -2.69 -6.34
C ILE A 96 6.15 -2.60 -7.79
N LYS A 97 7.45 -2.44 -8.04
CA LYS A 97 8.05 -2.41 -9.37
C LYS A 97 7.77 -3.69 -10.14
N TYR A 98 7.88 -4.85 -9.51
CA TYR A 98 7.56 -6.13 -10.16
C TYR A 98 6.08 -6.22 -10.56
N ILE A 99 5.16 -5.81 -9.68
CA ILE A 99 3.71 -5.82 -9.94
C ILE A 99 3.33 -4.75 -10.97
N VAL A 100 3.95 -3.57 -10.88
CA VAL A 100 3.65 -2.42 -11.75
C VAL A 100 4.27 -2.67 -13.12
N MET A 101 5.58 -2.85 -13.21
CA MET A 101 6.29 -2.91 -14.48
C MET A 101 6.09 -4.22 -15.23
N GLY A 102 5.72 -5.31 -14.55
CA GLY A 102 5.34 -6.56 -15.20
C GLY A 102 6.36 -7.05 -16.23
N SER A 103 7.58 -7.37 -15.79
CA SER A 103 8.74 -7.74 -16.64
C SER A 103 9.25 -6.62 -17.55
#